data_AF-A0A537E6U9-F1
#
_entry.id   AF-A0A537E6U9-F1
#
_cell.length_a   1.000
_cell.length_b   1.000
_cell.length_c   1.000
_cell.angle_alpha   90.00
_cell.angle_beta   90.00
_cell.angle_gamma   90.00
#
_symmetry.space_group_name_H-M   'P 1'
#
loop_
_entity.id
_entity.type
_entity.pdbx_description
1 polymer ?
#
loop_
_entity_poly.entity_id
_entity_poly.type
_entity_poly.pdbx_seq_one_letter_code
_entity_poly.pdbx_strand_id
1 'polypeptide(L)'
;MNTTYLYLLVFAILVGSTDIEVNIVALYPSASTGVAMLFGTIALSYGVIVSILLGLAGMKALLIALFYQHLKYEPRSLSSWVLIGLVIASLLMSLVFIQLHVH
;
A
#
# COMPACT_ATOMS: atom_id res chain seq x y z
N MET A 1 -21.64 -12.39 11.90
CA MET A 1 -20.71 -12.83 10.83
C MET A 1 -19.61 -13.66 11.45
N ASN A 2 -19.27 -14.80 10.87
CA ASN A 2 -18.18 -15.66 11.37
C ASN A 2 -16.84 -14.92 11.16
N THR A 3 -16.01 -14.82 12.19
CA THR A 3 -14.73 -14.09 12.13
C THR A 3 -13.85 -14.61 11.00
N THR A 4 -13.84 -15.92 10.75
CA THR A 4 -13.12 -16.56 9.63
C THR A 4 -13.46 -15.96 8.26
N TYR A 5 -14.72 -15.62 7.99
CA TYR A 5 -15.10 -15.00 6.71
C TYR A 5 -14.56 -13.56 6.58
N LEU A 6 -14.43 -12.83 7.68
CA LEU A 6 -13.83 -11.49 7.67
C LEU A 6 -12.34 -11.55 7.35
N TYR A 7 -11.60 -12.52 7.90
CA TYR A 7 -10.19 -12.72 7.55
C TYR A 7 -10.01 -13.02 6.06
N LEU A 8 -10.79 -13.95 5.51
CA LEU A 8 -10.72 -14.30 4.09
C LEU A 8 -11.10 -13.11 3.17
N LEU A 9 -12.04 -12.28 3.60
CA LEU A 9 -12.38 -11.05 2.87
C LEU A 9 -11.21 -10.06 2.87
N VAL A 10 -10.58 -9.81 4.02
CA VAL A 10 -9.41 -8.93 4.11
C VAL A 10 -8.24 -9.51 3.30
N PHE A 11 -8.05 -10.83 3.31
CA PHE A 11 -7.07 -11.51 2.44
C PHE A 11 -7.33 -11.20 0.97
N ALA A 12 -8.57 -11.37 0.50
CA ALA A 12 -8.93 -11.12 -0.89
C ALA A 12 -8.68 -9.65 -1.29
N ILE A 13 -8.95 -8.70 -0.39
CA ILE A 13 -8.65 -7.27 -0.60
C ILE A 13 -7.14 -7.03 -0.75
N LEU A 14 -6.31 -7.66 0.11
CA LEU A 14 -4.85 -7.56 0.03
C LEU A 14 -4.31 -8.14 -1.29
N VAL A 15 -4.83 -9.28 -1.73
CA VAL A 15 -4.43 -9.91 -3.00
C VAL A 15 -4.90 -9.06 -4.19
N GLY A 16 -6.16 -8.66 -4.24
CA GLY A 16 -6.71 -7.85 -5.34
C GLY A 16 -6.04 -6.49 -5.47
N SER A 17 -5.69 -5.84 -4.35
CA SER A 17 -4.91 -4.59 -4.40
C SER A 17 -3.48 -4.79 -4.90
N THR A 18 -2.87 -5.96 -4.68
CA THR A 18 -1.54 -6.28 -5.25
C THR A 18 -1.61 -6.51 -6.76
N ASP A 19 -2.66 -7.17 -7.25
CA ASP A 19 -2.90 -7.34 -8.68
C ASP A 19 -3.01 -5.97 -9.39
N ILE A 20 -3.73 -5.03 -8.78
CA ILE A 20 -3.84 -3.65 -9.27
C ILE A 20 -2.48 -2.94 -9.31
N GLU A 21 -1.65 -3.06 -8.27
CA GLU A 21 -0.30 -2.45 -8.25
C GLU A 21 0.60 -2.99 -9.37
N VAL A 22 0.62 -4.31 -9.55
CA VAL A 22 1.40 -4.97 -10.61
C VAL A 22 0.92 -4.51 -11.98
N ASN A 23 -0.40 -4.41 -12.16
CA ASN A 23 -0.98 -3.94 -13.41
C ASN A 23 -0.62 -2.46 -13.67
N ILE A 24 -0.69 -1.58 -12.67
CA ILE A 24 -0.28 -0.17 -12.76
C ILE A 24 1.20 -0.05 -13.19
N VAL A 25 2.09 -0.82 -12.57
CA VAL A 25 3.53 -0.79 -12.89
C VAL A 25 3.81 -1.38 -14.28
N ALA A 26 3.16 -2.49 -14.63
CA ALA A 26 3.33 -3.14 -15.93
C ALA A 26 2.80 -2.29 -17.10
N LEU A 27 1.77 -1.48 -16.84
CA LEU A 27 1.18 -0.56 -17.80
C LEU A 27 1.86 0.80 -17.84
N TYR A 28 2.70 1.13 -16.85
CA TYR A 28 3.52 2.33 -16.92
C TYR A 28 4.57 2.10 -18.01
N PRO A 29 4.45 2.76 -19.16
CA PRO A 29 5.46 2.60 -20.18
C PRO A 29 6.73 3.21 -19.60
N SER A 30 7.79 2.39 -19.48
CA SER A 30 9.15 2.93 -19.49
C SER A 30 9.16 4.02 -20.56
N ALA A 31 9.63 5.22 -20.20
CA ALA A 31 9.55 6.45 -20.99
C ALA A 31 10.13 6.37 -22.43
N SER A 32 10.47 5.18 -22.91
CA SER A 32 10.91 4.82 -24.25
C SER A 32 9.82 4.25 -25.18
N THR A 33 8.66 3.80 -24.71
CA THR A 33 7.72 3.05 -25.57
C THR A 33 6.27 3.34 -25.21
N GLY A 34 5.67 4.33 -25.88
CA GLY A 34 4.29 4.77 -25.68
C GLY A 34 3.25 3.69 -26.03
N VAL A 35 2.99 2.78 -25.11
CA VAL A 35 1.86 1.85 -25.20
C VAL A 35 0.96 2.08 -23.98
N ALA A 36 0.08 3.06 -24.13
CA ALA A 36 -0.97 3.37 -23.17
C ALA A 36 -2.15 2.43 -23.38
N MET A 37 -2.22 1.26 -22.73
CA MET A 37 -3.47 0.47 -22.75
C MET A 37 -3.64 -0.46 -21.55
N LEU A 38 -4.49 -0.05 -20.59
CA LEU A 38 -5.67 -0.86 -20.18
C LEU A 38 -6.72 -0.06 -19.36
N PHE A 39 -6.41 1.16 -18.91
CA PHE A 39 -7.42 2.13 -18.47
C PHE A 39 -7.18 3.43 -19.22
N GLY A 40 -8.12 3.80 -20.09
CA GLY A 40 -7.92 4.76 -21.17
C GLY A 40 -7.15 6.02 -20.80
N THR A 41 -6.21 6.40 -21.65
CA THR A 41 -5.82 7.80 -21.95
C THR A 41 -5.50 8.75 -20.78
N ILE A 42 -5.22 8.28 -19.56
CA ILE A 42 -4.72 9.13 -18.49
C ILE A 42 -3.23 8.82 -18.35
N ALA A 43 -2.39 9.61 -19.02
CA ALA A 43 -0.97 9.67 -18.72
C ALA A 43 -0.81 10.24 -17.31
N LEU A 44 -0.89 9.37 -16.30
CA LEU A 44 -0.63 9.73 -14.92
C LEU A 44 0.85 10.08 -14.78
N SER A 45 1.13 11.25 -14.23
CA SER A 45 2.49 11.63 -13.86
C SER A 45 3.09 10.58 -12.92
N TYR A 46 4.39 10.34 -13.04
CA TYR A 46 5.16 9.47 -12.14
C TYR A 46 4.83 9.76 -10.67
N GLY A 47 4.72 11.05 -10.30
CA GLY A 47 4.40 11.45 -8.93
C GLY A 47 3.04 10.95 -8.44
N VAL A 48 2.05 10.88 -9.33
CA VAL A 48 0.70 10.40 -9.01
C VAL A 48 0.70 8.87 -8.89
N ILE A 49 1.46 8.17 -9.72
CA ILE A 49 1.57 6.70 -9.64
C ILE A 49 2.26 6.30 -8.33
N VAL A 50 3.37 6.96 -8.00
CA VAL A 50 4.08 6.71 -6.74
C VAL A 50 3.17 7.00 -5.55
N SER A 51 2.37 8.07 -5.58
CA SER A 51 1.44 8.37 -4.48
C SER A 51 0.31 7.34 -4.35
N ILE A 52 -0.23 6.83 -5.47
CA ILE A 52 -1.23 5.75 -5.47
C ILE A 52 -0.64 4.46 -4.89
N LEU A 53 0.53 4.04 -5.36
CA LEU A 53 1.22 2.84 -4.85
C LEU A 53 1.54 2.98 -3.36
N LEU A 54 1.97 4.17 -2.94
CA LEU A 54 2.27 4.46 -1.54
C LEU A 54 1.00 4.40 -0.66
N GLY A 55 -0.11 4.96 -1.14
CA GLY A 55 -1.40 4.87 -0.46
C GLY A 55 -1.89 3.42 -0.29
N LEU A 56 -1.76 2.61 -1.35
CA LEU A 56 -2.11 1.19 -1.32
C LEU A 56 -1.22 0.41 -0.33
N ALA A 57 0.09 0.67 -0.31
CA ALA A 57 1.00 0.07 0.67
C ALA A 57 0.64 0.43 2.11
N GLY A 58 0.30 1.69 2.38
CA GLY A 58 -0.14 2.15 3.70
C GLY A 58 -1.44 1.49 4.16
N MET A 59 -2.43 1.39 3.27
CA MET A 59 -3.69 0.69 3.54
C MET A 59 -3.45 -0.78 3.89
N LYS A 60 -2.59 -1.48 3.14
CA LYS A 60 -2.24 -2.89 3.40
C LYS A 60 -1.58 -3.06 4.77
N ALA A 61 -0.62 -2.21 5.12
CA ALA A 61 0.03 -2.25 6.42
C ALA A 61 -0.98 -2.11 7.57
N LEU A 62 -1.96 -1.20 7.41
CA LEU A 62 -3.02 -0.98 8.39
C LEU A 62 -3.94 -2.20 8.51
N LEU A 63 -4.38 -2.78 7.39
CA LEU A 63 -5.20 -4.00 7.37
C LEU A 63 -4.49 -5.18 8.03
N ILE A 64 -3.19 -5.35 7.78
CA ILE A 64 -2.37 -6.40 8.40
C ILE A 64 -2.27 -6.16 9.91
N ALA A 65 -2.01 -4.92 10.35
CA ALA A 65 -1.90 -4.58 11.76
C ALA A 65 -3.22 -4.80 12.53
N LEU A 66 -4.36 -4.49 11.91
CA LEU A 66 -5.67 -4.63 12.54
C LEU A 66 -6.20 -6.07 12.57
N PHE A 67 -6.01 -6.82 11.47
CA PHE A 67 -6.63 -8.14 11.33
C PHE A 67 -5.63 -9.27 11.57
N TYR A 68 -4.45 -9.24 10.96
CA TYR A 68 -3.52 -10.38 10.94
C TYR A 68 -2.54 -10.40 12.10
N GLN A 69 -2.10 -9.24 12.56
CA GLN A 69 -1.34 -9.17 13.80
C GLN A 69 -2.31 -9.35 14.97
N HIS A 70 -2.16 -10.45 15.70
CA HIS A 70 -2.91 -10.73 16.91
C HIS A 70 -2.40 -9.86 18.08
N LEU A 71 -2.24 -8.55 17.87
CA LEU A 71 -1.68 -7.59 18.83
C LEU A 71 -2.43 -7.59 20.17
N LYS A 72 -3.70 -8.01 20.16
CA LYS A 72 -4.53 -8.15 21.36
C LYS A 72 -4.05 -9.27 22.32
N TYR A 73 -3.34 -10.27 21.82
CA TYR A 73 -2.93 -11.46 22.59
C TYR A 73 -1.42 -11.51 22.89
N GLU A 74 -0.63 -10.55 22.41
CA GLU A 74 0.81 -10.46 22.68
C GLU A 74 1.14 -9.55 23.88
N PRO A 75 2.27 -9.76 24.57
CA PRO A 75 2.72 -8.87 25.64
C PRO A 75 2.87 -7.44 25.11
N ARG A 76 2.34 -6.46 25.85
CA ARG A 76 2.27 -5.02 25.48
C ARG A 76 3.59 -4.42 24.97
N SER A 77 4.73 -5.01 25.32
CA SER A 77 6.06 -4.62 24.82
C SER A 77 6.17 -4.78 23.30
N LEU A 78 5.82 -5.95 22.74
CA LEU A 78 5.95 -6.23 21.31
C LEU A 78 5.00 -5.37 20.46
N SER A 79 3.76 -5.19 20.93
CA SER A 79 2.79 -4.31 20.25
C SER A 79 3.23 -2.84 20.23
N SER A 80 3.89 -2.36 21.30
CA SER A 80 4.44 -1.00 21.35
C SER A 80 5.58 -0.83 20.35
N TRP A 81 6.45 -1.82 20.19
CA TRP A 81 7.53 -1.80 19.21
C TRP A 81 7.02 -1.77 17.76
N VAL A 82 5.95 -2.53 17.45
CA VAL A 82 5.32 -2.50 16.13
C VAL A 82 4.70 -1.13 15.85
N LEU A 83 4.03 -0.51 16.82
CA LEU A 83 3.49 0.84 16.68
C LEU A 83 4.59 1.89 16.47
N ILE A 84 5.71 1.79 17.20
CA ILE A 84 6.87 2.66 17.00
C ILE A 84 7.44 2.48 15.59
N GLY A 85 7.61 1.24 15.13
CA GLY A 85 8.03 0.92 13.77
C GLY A 85 7.07 1.49 12.72
N LEU A 86 5.76 1.41 12.95
CA LEU A 86 4.73 1.98 12.09
C LEU A 86 4.84 3.52 12.02
N VAL A 87 5.04 4.19 13.16
CA VAL A 87 5.21 5.65 13.22
C VAL A 87 6.48 6.08 12.49
N ILE A 88 7.61 5.38 12.69
CA ILE A 88 8.86 5.65 11.99
C ILE A 88 8.70 5.42 10.48
N ALA A 89 8.09 4.31 10.07
CA ALA A 89 7.81 4.03 8.66
C ALA A 89 6.92 5.11 8.04
N SER A 90 5.88 5.57 8.75
CA SER A 90 4.99 6.65 8.31
C SER A 90 5.72 7.99 8.15
N LEU A 91 6.61 8.33 9.10
CA LEU A 91 7.42 9.55 9.03
C LEU A 91 8.42 9.51 7.87
N LEU A 92 9.11 8.38 7.68
CA LEU A 92 10.02 8.18 6.55
C LEU A 92 9.27 8.27 5.22
N MET A 93 8.08 7.68 5.12
CA MET A 93 7.25 7.77 3.92
C MET A 93 6.74 9.19 3.65
N SER A 94 6.34 9.93 4.69
CA SER A 94 5.98 11.35 4.55
C SER A 94 7.15 12.19 4.03
N LEU A 95 8.37 11.91 4.50
CA LEU A 95 9.58 12.60 4.06
C LEU A 95 9.88 12.33 2.57
N VAL A 96 9.76 11.07 2.12
CA VAL A 96 9.88 10.71 0.70
C VAL A 96 8.78 11.38 -0.15
N PHE A 97 7.53 11.41 0.33
CA PHE A 97 6.42 12.05 -0.38
C PHE A 97 6.65 13.55 -0.60
N ILE A 98 7.18 14.25 0.41
CA ILE A 98 7.54 15.68 0.32
C ILE A 98 8.65 15.88 -0.71
N GLN A 99 9.70 15.06 -0.69
CA GLN A 99 10.78 15.13 -1.68
C GLN A 99 10.28 14.92 -3.12
N LEU A 100 9.27 14.08 -3.29
CA LEU A 100 8.71 13.75 -4.60
C LEU A 100 7.79 14.83 -5.18
N HIS A 101 7.23 15.73 -4.35
CA HIS A 101 6.34 16.82 -4.77
C HIS A 101 7.03 18.19 -4.89
N VAL A 102 8.26 18.33 -4.35
CA VAL A 102 9.04 19.57 -4.36
C VAL A 102 9.95 19.68 -5.60
N HIS A 103 10.07 18.61 -6.39
CA HIS A 103 10.76 18.57 -7.69
C HIS A 103 9.77 18.53 -8.86
#